data_AF-A0A923JZ01-F1
#
_entry.id   AF-A0A923JZ01-F1
#
_cell.length_a   1.000
_cell.length_b   1.000
_cell.length_c   1.000
_cell.angle_alpha   90.00
_cell.angle_beta   90.00
_cell.angle_gamma   90.00
#
_symmetry.space_group_name_H-M   'P 1'
#
loop_
_entity.id
_entity.type
_entity.pdbx_description
1 polymer ?
#
loop_
_entity_poly.entity_id
_entity_poly.type
_entity_poly.pdbx_seq_one_letter_code
_entity_poly.pdbx_strand_id
1 'polypeptide(L)'
;MFKDYLSNPETYDRLEEHLINTFKNSLAKEAIQSEKFLTPHYIDICVDGTRLRDANPIFSVRNTDTGNILRIVISEGVKGYSAIHNDIEGFDELCLVIQLRNLGRAIKETIKWAKSQSK
;
A
#
# COMPACT_ATOMS: atom_id res chain seq x y z
N MET A 1 -1.51 15.98 -7.87
CA MET A 1 -0.24 15.28 -8.19
C MET A 1 -0.62 13.84 -8.51
N PHE A 2 -0.01 13.21 -9.51
CA PHE A 2 -0.30 11.85 -9.99
C PHE A 2 -1.59 11.60 -10.79
N LYS A 3 -2.18 12.62 -11.46
CA LYS A 3 -3.47 12.44 -12.16
C LYS A 3 -3.39 11.49 -13.37
N ASP A 4 -2.22 11.40 -13.99
CA ASP A 4 -1.90 10.63 -15.18
C ASP A 4 -1.23 9.29 -14.88
N TYR A 5 -1.21 8.85 -13.62
CA TYR A 5 -0.48 7.66 -13.19
C TYR A 5 -0.85 6.36 -13.94
N LEU A 6 -2.08 6.20 -14.42
CA LEU A 6 -2.48 5.03 -15.22
C LEU A 6 -2.01 5.09 -16.68
N SER A 7 -1.63 6.26 -17.18
CA SER A 7 -1.24 6.48 -18.58
C SER A 7 0.23 6.87 -18.73
N ASN A 8 0.91 7.18 -17.62
CA ASN A 8 2.30 7.61 -17.58
C ASN A 8 3.09 6.74 -16.59
N PRO A 9 3.95 5.83 -17.08
CA PRO A 9 4.77 4.96 -16.23
C PRO A 9 5.65 5.70 -15.24
N GLU A 10 6.21 6.87 -15.59
CA GLU A 10 7.04 7.66 -14.67
C GLU A 10 6.19 8.20 -13.52
N THR A 11 4.99 8.70 -13.82
CA THR A 11 4.06 9.17 -12.79
C THR A 11 3.64 8.03 -11.86
N TYR A 12 3.43 6.83 -12.41
CA TYR A 12 3.13 5.62 -11.62
C TYR A 12 4.27 5.27 -10.67
N ASP A 13 5.48 5.15 -11.20
CA ASP A 13 6.67 4.75 -10.44
C ASP A 13 6.95 5.78 -9.32
N ARG A 14 6.75 7.08 -9.59
CA ARG A 14 6.84 8.15 -8.57
C ARG A 14 5.75 8.07 -7.50
N LEU A 15 4.56 7.59 -7.83
CA LEU A 15 3.47 7.40 -6.87
C LEU A 15 3.77 6.24 -5.92
N GLU A 16 4.22 5.10 -6.45
CA GLU A 16 4.67 3.96 -5.65
C GLU A 16 5.83 4.36 -4.72
N GLU A 17 6.85 5.01 -5.27
CA GLU A 17 8.01 5.47 -4.50
C GLU A 17 7.59 6.46 -3.41
N HIS A 18 6.68 7.39 -3.72
CA HIS A 18 6.16 8.32 -2.73
C HIS A 18 5.48 7.61 -1.56
N LEU A 19 4.68 6.59 -1.83
CA LEU A 19 4.01 5.79 -0.79
C LEU A 19 5.01 5.01 0.07
N ILE A 20 5.96 4.32 -0.57
CA ILE A 20 7.00 3.55 0.12
C ILE A 20 7.85 4.45 1.01
N ASN A 21 8.34 5.58 0.46
CA ASN A 21 9.17 6.51 1.21
C ASN A 21 8.40 7.16 2.36
N THR A 22 7.14 7.54 2.14
CA THR A 22 6.29 8.11 3.20
C THR A 22 6.05 7.11 4.31
N PHE A 23 5.79 5.85 3.98
CA PHE A 23 5.61 4.78 4.95
C PHE A 23 6.89 4.55 5.78
N LYS A 24 8.03 4.31 5.13
CA LYS A 24 9.33 4.10 5.81
C LYS A 24 9.72 5.27 6.71
N ASN A 25 9.57 6.50 6.22
CA ASN A 25 9.84 7.70 7.02
C ASN A 25 8.90 7.81 8.23
N SER A 26 7.66 7.36 8.10
CA SER A 26 6.70 7.37 9.21
C SER A 26 7.00 6.29 10.25
N LEU A 27 7.42 5.09 9.83
CA LEU A 27 7.88 4.06 10.77
C LEU A 27 9.06 4.56 11.60
N ALA A 28 10.05 5.18 10.95
CA ALA A 28 11.22 5.74 11.64
C ALA A 28 10.84 6.83 12.65
N LYS A 29 9.94 7.76 12.27
CA LYS A 29 9.45 8.82 13.16
C LYS A 29 8.70 8.29 14.38
N GLU A 30 8.05 7.15 14.25
CA GLU A 30 7.24 6.51 15.28
C GLU A 30 8.01 5.45 16.07
N ALA A 31 9.33 5.33 15.85
CA ALA A 31 10.21 4.32 16.43
C ALA A 31 9.71 2.87 16.23
N ILE A 32 9.05 2.61 15.10
CA ILE A 32 8.58 1.27 14.71
C ILE A 32 9.70 0.55 13.95
N GLN A 33 9.97 -0.70 14.33
CA GLN A 33 10.93 -1.59 13.69
C GLN A 33 10.57 -1.85 12.22
N SER A 34 11.24 -1.17 11.29
CA SER A 34 10.98 -1.30 9.86
C SER A 34 11.27 -2.68 9.30
N GLU A 35 12.17 -3.44 9.94
CA GLU A 35 12.55 -4.81 9.58
C GLU A 35 11.37 -5.79 9.70
N LYS A 36 10.34 -5.44 10.49
CA LYS A 36 9.10 -6.23 10.62
C LYS A 36 8.13 -6.04 9.47
N PHE A 37 8.42 -5.15 8.52
CA PHE A 37 7.51 -4.79 7.45
C PHE A 37 8.16 -4.98 6.08
N LEU A 38 7.67 -5.97 5.34
CA LEU A 38 8.07 -6.24 3.96
C LEU A 38 7.22 -5.40 3.00
N THR A 39 7.84 -4.47 2.27
CA THR A 39 7.18 -3.63 1.26
C THR A 39 8.11 -3.35 0.05
N PRO A 40 7.59 -3.40 -1.21
CA PRO A 40 6.26 -3.88 -1.58
C PRO A 40 6.11 -5.39 -1.32
N HIS A 41 4.93 -5.82 -0.88
CA HIS A 41 4.64 -7.24 -0.63
C HIS A 41 4.17 -7.94 -1.91
N TYR A 42 3.14 -7.39 -2.55
CA TYR A 42 2.71 -7.78 -3.89
C TYR A 42 3.58 -7.07 -4.92
N ILE A 43 4.27 -7.85 -5.74
CA ILE A 43 5.10 -7.38 -6.85
C ILE A 43 4.61 -8.10 -8.09
N ASP A 44 3.87 -7.39 -8.95
CA ASP A 44 3.37 -7.95 -10.20
C ASP A 44 4.37 -7.71 -11.33
N ILE A 45 5.15 -8.75 -11.63
CA ILE A 45 6.11 -8.80 -12.73
C ILE A 45 5.70 -9.93 -13.67
N CYS A 46 5.55 -9.61 -14.96
CA CYS A 46 5.32 -10.59 -16.01
C CYS A 46 6.52 -11.53 -16.17
N VAL A 47 6.32 -12.70 -16.79
CA VAL A 47 7.39 -13.67 -17.07
C VAL A 47 8.56 -13.07 -17.86
N ASP A 48 8.29 -12.05 -18.68
CA ASP A 48 9.30 -11.32 -19.47
C ASP A 48 10.02 -10.20 -18.69
N GLY A 49 9.72 -10.02 -17.41
CA GLY A 49 10.30 -8.98 -16.55
C GLY A 49 9.56 -7.63 -16.57
N THR A 50 8.48 -7.52 -17.35
CA THR A 50 7.69 -6.27 -17.40
C THR A 50 6.92 -6.05 -16.09
N ARG A 51 7.09 -4.87 -15.47
CA ARG A 51 6.28 -4.48 -14.29
C ARG A 51 4.85 -4.14 -14.71
N LEU A 52 3.88 -4.79 -14.07
CA LEU A 52 2.47 -4.44 -14.17
C LEU A 52 2.18 -3.18 -13.34
N ARG A 53 1.44 -2.24 -13.94
CA ARG A 53 1.17 -0.91 -13.39
C ARG A 53 -0.33 -0.60 -13.40
N ASP A 54 -1.11 -1.49 -12.81
CA ASP A 54 -2.57 -1.43 -12.81
C ASP A 54 -3.17 -0.80 -11.53
N ALA A 55 -2.31 -0.39 -10.59
CA ALA A 55 -2.68 0.19 -9.30
C ALA A 55 -3.46 -0.76 -8.38
N ASN A 56 -3.35 -2.06 -8.63
CA ASN A 56 -4.02 -3.11 -7.88
C ASN A 56 -3.02 -4.20 -7.42
N PRO A 57 -2.19 -3.92 -6.40
CA PRO A 57 -2.21 -2.70 -5.58
C PRO A 57 -1.14 -1.67 -5.94
N ILE A 58 -1.40 -0.38 -5.69
CA ILE A 58 -0.40 0.70 -5.81
C ILE A 58 0.60 0.70 -4.64
N PHE A 59 0.22 0.09 -3.52
CA PHE A 59 1.08 -0.09 -2.36
C PHE A 59 0.64 -1.33 -1.60
N SER A 60 1.62 -2.10 -1.12
CA SER A 60 1.38 -3.28 -0.31
C SER A 60 2.48 -3.43 0.74
N VAL A 61 2.09 -3.90 1.92
CA VAL A 61 3.00 -4.18 3.02
C VAL A 61 2.51 -5.40 3.79
N ARG A 62 3.44 -6.26 4.17
CA ARG A 62 3.19 -7.42 5.04
C ARG A 62 3.98 -7.28 6.33
N ASN A 63 3.34 -7.51 7.46
CA ASN A 63 4.04 -7.66 8.73
C ASN A 63 4.62 -9.09 8.82
N THR A 64 5.92 -9.23 9.07
CA THR A 64 6.61 -10.52 9.04
C THR A 64 6.34 -11.40 10.26
N ASP A 65 5.97 -10.79 11.39
CA ASP A 65 5.72 -11.51 12.65
C ASP A 65 4.31 -12.12 12.66
N THR A 66 3.32 -11.33 12.25
CA THR A 66 1.89 -11.71 12.28
C THR A 66 1.42 -12.33 10.96
N GLY A 67 2.12 -12.05 9.86
CA GLY A 67 1.67 -12.41 8.51
C GLY A 67 0.60 -11.50 7.93
N ASN A 68 0.04 -10.56 8.70
CA ASN A 68 -1.02 -9.64 8.28
C ASN A 68 -0.56 -8.70 7.16
N ILE A 69 -1.50 -8.35 6.28
CA ILE A 69 -1.23 -7.59 5.05
C ILE A 69 -2.05 -6.31 5.06
N LEU A 70 -1.48 -5.24 4.52
CA LEU A 70 -2.23 -4.06 4.10
C LEU A 70 -1.90 -3.75 2.65
N ARG A 71 -2.94 -3.49 1.85
CA ARG A 71 -2.78 -2.98 0.48
C ARG A 71 -3.67 -1.78 0.21
N ILE A 72 -3.20 -0.93 -0.70
CA ILE A 72 -3.93 0.23 -1.21
C ILE A 72 -4.20 -0.02 -2.69
N VAL A 73 -5.48 0.11 -3.07
CA VAL A 73 -5.94 0.05 -4.46
C VAL A 73 -6.53 1.40 -4.81
N ILE A 74 -6.06 2.00 -5.91
CA ILE A 74 -6.65 3.25 -6.41
C ILE A 74 -7.65 2.92 -7.51
N SER A 75 -8.93 3.22 -7.26
CA SER A 75 -10.02 3.01 -8.21
C SER A 75 -10.92 4.22 -8.26
N GLU A 76 -11.20 4.72 -9.47
CA GLU A 76 -12.16 5.80 -9.66
C GLU A 76 -13.62 5.33 -9.55
N GLY A 77 -13.86 4.01 -9.60
CA GLY A 77 -15.19 3.40 -9.53
C GLY A 77 -15.82 3.33 -8.13
N VAL A 78 -15.07 3.66 -7.07
CA VAL A 78 -15.60 3.68 -5.69
C VAL A 78 -16.13 5.06 -5.30
N LYS A 79 -17.15 5.12 -4.43
CA LYS A 79 -17.74 6.39 -3.97
C LYS A 79 -16.77 7.29 -3.18
N GLY A 80 -15.59 6.79 -2.81
CA GLY A 80 -14.48 7.63 -2.35
C GLY A 80 -13.43 6.88 -1.54
N TYR A 81 -13.85 6.12 -0.54
CA TYR A 81 -12.96 5.42 0.40
C TYR A 81 -13.67 4.22 1.00
N SER A 82 -13.08 3.04 0.86
CA SER A 82 -13.56 1.80 1.47
C SER A 82 -12.40 1.07 2.11
N ALA A 83 -12.61 0.58 3.34
CA ALA A 83 -11.70 -0.31 4.03
C ALA A 83 -12.38 -1.68 4.14
N ILE A 84 -11.72 -2.71 3.61
CA ILE A 84 -12.26 -4.07 3.53
C ILE A 84 -11.26 -4.98 4.23
N HIS A 85 -11.75 -5.78 5.17
CA HIS A 85 -10.97 -6.83 5.82
C HIS A 85 -11.27 -8.17 5.14
N ASN A 86 -10.23 -8.89 4.74
CA ASN A 86 -10.32 -10.25 4.22
C ASN A 86 -9.52 -11.18 5.14
N ASP A 87 -10.07 -12.34 5.45
CA ASP A 87 -9.28 -13.45 6.01
C ASP A 87 -8.63 -14.20 4.85
N ILE A 88 -7.30 -14.24 4.83
CA ILE A 88 -6.52 -14.98 3.84
C ILE A 88 -5.67 -15.99 4.58
N GLU A 89 -6.08 -17.26 4.54
CA GLU A 89 -5.36 -18.37 5.19
C GLU A 89 -5.09 -18.14 6.69
N GLY A 90 -6.01 -17.47 7.39
CA GLY A 90 -5.89 -17.13 8.82
C GLY A 90 -5.11 -15.85 9.11
N PHE A 91 -4.70 -15.09 8.09
CA PHE A 91 -4.12 -13.75 8.24
C PHE A 91 -5.14 -12.66 7.88
N ASP A 92 -5.10 -11.54 8.59
CA ASP A 92 -5.93 -10.37 8.27
C ASP A 92 -5.28 -9.57 7.13
N GLU A 93 -6.02 -9.39 6.04
CA GLU A 93 -5.70 -8.45 4.98
C GLU A 93 -6.63 -7.23 5.05
N LEU A 94 -6.04 -6.06 5.30
CA LEU A 94 -6.71 -4.77 5.15
C LEU A 94 -6.50 -4.21 3.74
N CYS A 95 -7.56 -4.20 2.94
CA CYS A 95 -7.60 -3.59 1.62
C CYS A 95 -8.25 -2.20 1.67
N LEU A 96 -7.46 -1.17 1.40
CA LEU A 96 -7.92 0.22 1.28
C LEU A 96 -8.18 0.54 -0.18
N VAL A 97 -9.45 0.58 -0.58
CA VAL A 97 -9.86 0.98 -1.93
C VAL A 97 -10.23 2.46 -1.92
N ILE A 98 -9.45 3.27 -2.63
CA ILE A 98 -9.53 4.72 -2.54
C ILE A 98 -9.59 5.38 -3.91
N GLN A 99 -10.09 6.61 -3.94
CA GLN A 99 -9.77 7.55 -5.01
C GLN A 99 -8.46 8.30 -4.67
N LEU A 100 -7.74 8.75 -5.69
CA LEU A 100 -6.43 9.42 -5.53
C LEU A 100 -6.48 10.61 -4.55
N ARG A 101 -7.60 11.35 -4.51
CA ARG A 101 -7.80 12.47 -3.57
C ARG A 101 -7.74 12.07 -2.09
N ASN A 102 -7.95 10.79 -1.78
CA ASN A 102 -7.92 10.24 -0.42
C ASN A 102 -6.58 9.60 -0.04
N LEU A 103 -5.53 9.75 -0.87
CA LEU A 103 -4.20 9.17 -0.62
C LEU A 103 -3.65 9.56 0.77
N GLY A 104 -3.77 10.83 1.15
CA GLY A 104 -3.32 11.31 2.45
C GLY A 104 -4.05 10.67 3.64
N ARG A 105 -5.33 10.29 3.47
CA ARG A 105 -6.07 9.53 4.48
C ARG A 105 -5.58 8.09 4.53
N ALA A 106 -5.40 7.44 3.39
CA ALA A 106 -4.92 6.06 3.31
C ALA A 106 -3.55 5.92 3.99
N ILE A 107 -2.61 6.84 3.74
CA ILE A 107 -1.30 6.86 4.41
C ILE A 107 -1.44 6.90 5.94
N LYS A 108 -2.33 7.73 6.48
CA LYS A 108 -2.57 7.80 7.92
C LYS A 108 -3.13 6.48 8.47
N GLU A 109 -4.05 5.86 7.75
CA GLU A 109 -4.61 4.55 8.13
C GLU A 109 -3.55 3.44 8.05
N THR A 110 -2.67 3.46 7.04
CA THR A 110 -1.53 2.55 6.93
C THR A 110 -0.57 2.65 8.11
N ILE A 111 -0.25 3.87 8.55
CA ILE A 111 0.63 4.08 9.72
C ILE A 111 -0.07 3.60 11.01
N LYS A 112 -1.37 3.89 11.16
CA LYS A 112 -2.17 3.42 12.30
C LYS A 112 -2.21 1.89 12.34
N TRP A 113 -2.41 1.25 11.19
CA TRP A 113 -2.36 -0.19 11.05
C TRP A 113 -0.99 -0.72 11.48
N ALA A 114 0.12 -0.18 10.94
CA ALA A 114 1.47 -0.62 11.32
C ALA A 114 1.74 -0.50 12.82
N LYS A 115 1.29 0.59 13.48
CA LYS A 115 1.37 0.73 14.95
C LYS A 115 0.62 -0.37 15.70
N SER A 116 -0.54 -0.79 15.19
CA SER A 116 -1.34 -1.84 15.83
C SER A 116 -0.70 -3.23 15.75
N GLN A 117 0.22 -3.44 14.79
CA GLN A 117 0.95 -4.71 14.60
C GLN A 117 2.24 -4.80 15.45
N SER A 118 2.69 -3.69 16.03
CA SER A 118 3.96 -3.59 16.76
C SER A 118 3.80 -3.68 18.29
N LYS A 119 2.70 -4.28 18.76
CA LYS A 119 2.42 -4.47 20.19
C LYS A 119 2.93 -5.81 20.71
#